data_AF-A0A3A6D5K0-F1
#
_entry.id   AF-A0A3A6D5K0-F1
#
_cell.length_a   1.000
_cell.length_b   1.000
_cell.length_c   1.000
_cell.angle_alpha   90.00
_cell.angle_beta   90.00
_cell.angle_gamma   90.00
#
_symmetry.space_group_name_H-M   'P 1'
#
loop_
_entity.id
_entity.type
_entity.pdbx_description
1 polymer ?
#
loop_
_entity_poly.entity_id
_entity_poly.type
_entity_poly.pdbx_seq_one_letter_code
_entity_poly.pdbx_strand_id
1 'polypeptide(L)'
;MKKAAGMLLSFALLYLYGYRLKERDAKRPFYGCWKCGDTAVHIRLSGAVSIQQEKGMCYGYINSCQQDTADSYMLAVRLRKGGVMQYCYMDGELRQIDDDGSVINTYCKG
;
A
#
# COMPACT_ATOMS: atom_id res chain seq x y z
N MET A 1 -0.45 -35.73 -23.43
CA MET A 1 -0.99 -35.50 -22.07
C MET A 1 -0.14 -34.56 -21.19
N LYS A 2 1.19 -34.50 -21.33
CA LYS A 2 2.08 -33.62 -20.52
C LYS A 2 1.73 -32.11 -20.56
N LYS A 3 1.18 -31.62 -21.69
CA LYS A 3 0.80 -30.20 -21.86
C LYS A 3 -0.41 -29.78 -20.99
N ALA A 4 -1.37 -30.68 -20.77
CA ALA A 4 -2.57 -30.40 -19.98
C ALA A 4 -2.25 -30.32 -18.47
N ALA A 5 -1.37 -31.20 -17.99
CA ALA A 5 -0.93 -31.18 -16.58
C ALA A 5 -0.14 -29.90 -16.23
N GLY A 6 0.72 -29.43 -17.14
CA GLY A 6 1.42 -28.15 -16.97
C GLY A 6 0.47 -26.95 -16.98
N MET A 7 -0.57 -26.96 -17.82
CA MET A 7 -1.57 -25.90 -17.88
C MET A 7 -2.41 -25.83 -16.59
N LEU A 8 -2.86 -26.98 -16.07
CA LEU A 8 -3.61 -27.06 -14.81
C LEU A 8 -2.77 -26.60 -13.61
N LEU A 9 -1.48 -26.95 -13.56
CA LEU A 9 -0.57 -26.47 -12.52
C LEU A 9 -0.39 -24.95 -12.58
N SER A 10 -0.25 -24.37 -13.77
CA SER A 10 -0.19 -22.92 -13.96
C SER A 10 -1.46 -22.20 -13.50
N PHE A 11 -2.64 -22.74 -13.81
CA PHE A 11 -3.92 -22.18 -13.33
C PHE A 11 -4.07 -22.28 -11.81
N ALA A 12 -3.66 -23.40 -11.20
CA ALA A 12 -3.69 -23.58 -9.75
C ALA A 12 -2.76 -22.58 -9.04
N LEU A 13 -1.56 -22.34 -9.58
CA LEU A 13 -0.63 -21.33 -9.06
C LEU A 13 -1.18 -19.91 -9.20
N LEU A 14 -1.79 -19.57 -10.34
CA LEU A 14 -2.47 -18.29 -10.55
C LEU A 14 -3.61 -18.07 -9.57
N TYR A 15 -4.44 -19.09 -9.35
CA TYR A 15 -5.55 -19.04 -8.40
C TYR A 15 -5.05 -18.88 -6.96
N LEU A 16 -4.07 -19.68 -6.55
CA LEU A 16 -3.49 -19.61 -5.21
C LEU A 16 -2.83 -18.24 -4.98
N TYR A 17 -2.07 -17.75 -5.96
CA TYR A 17 -1.44 -16.44 -5.88
C TYR A 17 -2.48 -15.32 -5.82
N GLY A 18 -3.47 -15.31 -6.71
CA GLY A 18 -4.57 -14.34 -6.70
C GLY A 18 -5.37 -14.36 -5.39
N TYR A 19 -5.64 -15.55 -4.85
CA TYR A 19 -6.31 -15.70 -3.56
C TYR A 19 -5.47 -15.11 -2.42
N ARG A 20 -4.16 -15.43 -2.36
CA ARG A 20 -3.24 -14.86 -1.36
C ARG A 20 -3.10 -13.34 -1.48
N LEU A 21 -3.15 -12.80 -2.70
CA LEU A 21 -3.16 -11.35 -2.91
C LEU A 21 -4.45 -10.73 -2.37
N LYS A 22 -5.62 -11.32 -2.66
CA LYS A 22 -6.91 -10.87 -2.11
C LYS A 22 -6.96 -10.96 -0.59
N GLU A 23 -6.46 -12.05 0.01
CA GLU A 23 -6.35 -12.17 1.46
C GLU A 23 -5.44 -11.09 2.07
N ARG A 24 -4.32 -10.78 1.41
CA ARG A 24 -3.40 -9.73 1.87
C ARG A 24 -4.00 -8.34 1.76
N ASP A 25 -4.72 -8.06 0.68
CA ASP A 25 -5.45 -6.80 0.49
C ASP A 25 -6.56 -6.66 1.53
N ALA A 26 -7.34 -7.73 1.78
CA ALA A 26 -8.35 -7.75 2.83
C ALA A 26 -7.75 -7.57 4.25
N LYS A 27 -6.56 -8.10 4.51
CA LYS A 27 -5.86 -7.94 5.80
C LYS A 27 -5.14 -6.59 5.94
N ARG A 28 -4.86 -5.89 4.85
CA ARG A 28 -4.08 -4.65 4.82
C ARG A 28 -4.62 -3.78 3.68
N PRO A 29 -5.78 -3.15 3.89
CA PRO A 29 -6.56 -2.51 2.82
C PRO A 29 -5.94 -1.21 2.27
N PHE A 30 -4.84 -0.76 2.88
CA PHE A 30 -4.01 0.35 2.43
C PHE A 30 -3.15 0.05 1.20
N TYR A 31 -3.08 -1.20 0.75
CA TYR A 31 -2.46 -1.50 -0.54
C TYR A 31 -3.30 -0.92 -1.69
N GLY A 32 -2.61 -0.32 -2.66
CA GLY A 32 -3.25 0.33 -3.80
C GLY A 32 -2.72 1.74 -4.06
N CYS A 33 -3.49 2.49 -4.84
CA CYS A 33 -3.20 3.86 -5.24
C CYS A 33 -4.14 4.83 -4.49
N TRP A 34 -3.57 5.91 -4.00
CA TRP A 34 -4.22 6.90 -3.16
C TRP A 34 -3.94 8.29 -3.72
N LYS A 35 -4.96 9.12 -3.96
CA LYS A 35 -4.82 10.41 -4.67
C LYS A 35 -5.35 11.56 -3.83
N CYS A 36 -4.66 12.70 -3.89
CA CYS A 36 -5.07 13.99 -3.32
C CYS A 36 -4.58 15.09 -4.26
N GLY A 37 -5.50 15.71 -5.01
CA GLY A 37 -5.14 16.61 -6.12
C GLY A 37 -4.20 15.93 -7.11
N ASP A 38 -3.10 16.60 -7.45
CA ASP A 38 -2.05 16.08 -8.35
C ASP A 38 -1.04 15.16 -7.65
N THR A 39 -1.22 14.89 -6.35
CA THR A 39 -0.36 13.98 -5.58
C THR A 39 -0.96 12.58 -5.54
N ALA A 40 -0.12 11.56 -5.79
CA ALA A 40 -0.52 10.16 -5.70
C ALA A 40 0.47 9.33 -4.88
N VAL A 41 -0.04 8.57 -3.92
CA VAL A 41 0.71 7.59 -3.12
C VAL A 41 0.33 6.19 -3.57
N HIS A 42 1.29 5.43 -4.05
CA HIS A 42 1.08 4.04 -4.47
C HIS A 42 1.84 3.11 -3.53
N ILE A 43 1.09 2.28 -2.80
CA ILE A 43 1.60 1.31 -1.85
C ILE A 43 1.42 -0.08 -2.45
N ARG A 44 2.53 -0.72 -2.81
CA ARG A 44 2.52 -2.07 -3.41
C ARG A 44 2.47 -3.14 -2.34
N LEU A 45 1.95 -4.32 -2.70
CA LEU A 45 1.91 -5.51 -1.83
C LEU A 45 3.29 -5.98 -1.34
N SER A 46 4.37 -5.58 -2.03
CA SER A 46 5.75 -5.81 -1.57
C SER A 46 6.20 -4.88 -0.44
N GLY A 47 5.36 -3.90 -0.05
CA GLY A 47 5.72 -2.83 0.87
C GLY A 47 6.48 -1.68 0.21
N ALA A 48 6.76 -1.73 -1.10
CA ALA A 48 7.34 -0.61 -1.82
C ALA A 48 6.33 0.53 -1.97
N VAL A 49 6.79 1.76 -1.74
CA VAL A 49 5.96 2.97 -1.81
C VAL A 49 6.54 3.93 -2.85
N SER A 50 5.70 4.45 -3.72
CA SER A 50 6.04 5.57 -4.62
C SER A 50 5.06 6.70 -4.42
N ILE A 51 5.58 7.92 -4.29
CA ILE A 51 4.81 9.13 -4.02
C ILE A 51 5.10 10.10 -5.16
N GLN A 52 4.11 10.31 -6.01
CA GLN A 52 4.14 11.32 -7.06
C GLN A 52 3.65 12.64 -6.49
N GLN A 53 4.45 13.69 -6.61
CA GLN A 53 4.14 15.07 -6.22
C GLN A 53 4.40 16.00 -7.42
N GLU A 54 3.91 17.24 -7.37
CA GLU A 54 4.20 18.26 -8.39
C GLU A 54 5.71 18.42 -8.65
N LYS A 55 6.52 18.36 -7.58
CA LYS A 55 7.97 18.53 -7.63
C LYS A 55 8.74 17.29 -8.10
N GLY A 56 8.04 16.19 -8.41
CA GLY A 56 8.62 14.94 -8.90
C GLY A 56 8.22 13.71 -8.07
N MET A 57 8.93 12.61 -8.29
CA MET A 57 8.60 11.32 -7.68
C MET A 57 9.57 10.94 -6.54
N CYS A 58 8.99 10.60 -5.40
CA CYS A 58 9.68 10.05 -4.23
C CYS A 58 9.43 8.55 -4.11
N TYR A 59 10.41 7.82 -3.58
CA TYR A 59 10.33 6.38 -3.40
C TYR A 59 10.72 6.00 -1.98
N GLY A 60 10.07 4.98 -1.45
CA GLY A 60 10.31 4.47 -0.11
C GLY A 60 9.83 3.04 0.05
N TYR A 61 9.78 2.60 1.29
CA TYR A 61 9.22 1.32 1.68
C TYR A 61 8.53 1.46 3.04
N ILE A 62 7.53 0.63 3.29
CA ILE A 62 6.92 0.49 4.62
C ILE A 62 8.00 -0.08 5.55
N ASN A 63 8.46 0.75 6.48
CA ASN A 63 9.43 0.38 7.49
C ASN A 63 8.76 -0.23 8.73
N SER A 64 7.58 0.29 9.09
CA SER A 64 6.73 -0.31 10.11
C SER A 64 5.27 -0.18 9.71
N CYS A 65 4.47 -1.15 10.16
CA CYS A 65 3.02 -1.18 10.02
C CYS A 65 2.46 -1.70 11.34
N GLN A 66 1.68 -0.87 12.02
CA GLN A 66 0.98 -1.22 13.23
C GLN A 66 -0.52 -1.12 12.98
N GLN A 67 -1.27 -2.11 13.42
CA GLN A 67 -2.71 -2.04 13.45
C GLN A 67 -3.09 -1.33 14.75
N ASP A 68 -3.78 -0.20 14.64
CA ASP A 68 -4.17 0.62 15.78
C ASP A 68 -5.55 0.21 16.31
N THR A 69 -6.52 0.05 15.41
CA THR A 69 -7.83 -0.55 15.68
C THR A 69 -8.14 -1.68 14.69
N ALA A 70 -9.30 -2.32 14.81
CA ALA A 70 -9.73 -3.37 13.88
C ALA A 70 -9.64 -2.92 12.41
N ASP A 71 -9.93 -1.64 12.14
CA ASP A 71 -10.04 -1.09 10.78
C ASP A 71 -9.02 0.03 10.48
N SER A 72 -8.12 0.35 11.42
CA SER A 72 -7.09 1.38 11.24
C SER A 72 -5.65 0.84 11.30
N TYR A 73 -4.80 1.40 10.43
CA TYR A 73 -3.38 1.02 10.34
C TYR A 73 -2.49 2.25 10.30
N MET A 74 -1.50 2.28 11.18
CA MET A 74 -0.40 3.24 11.19
C MET A 74 0.78 2.69 10.40
N LEU A 75 1.28 3.49 9.45
CA LEU A 75 2.34 3.14 8.51
C LEU A 75 3.47 4.16 8.62
N ALA A 76 4.68 3.68 8.91
CA ALA A 76 5.88 4.50 8.74
C ALA A 76 6.56 4.14 7.42
N VAL A 77 6.59 5.09 6.48
CA VAL A 77 7.24 4.93 5.18
C VAL A 77 8.63 5.56 5.25
N ARG A 78 9.67 4.74 5.18
CA ARG A 78 11.05 5.22 5.09
C ARG A 78 11.35 5.58 3.64
N LEU A 79 11.72 6.84 3.40
CA LEU A 79 12.08 7.31 2.07
C LEU A 79 13.52 6.91 1.73
N ARG A 80 13.77 6.56 0.47
CA ARG A 80 15.10 6.17 -0.02
C ARG A 80 16.13 7.32 0.09
N LYS A 81 15.66 8.56 -0.09
CA LYS A 81 16.51 9.77 0.02
C LYS A 81 16.67 10.26 1.46
N GLY A 82 16.17 9.51 2.45
CA GLY A 82 16.16 9.92 3.85
C GLY A 82 14.83 10.55 4.27
N GLY A 83 14.52 10.47 5.56
CA GLY A 83 13.24 10.88 6.13
C GLY A 83 12.23 9.73 6.28
N VAL A 84 11.24 9.95 7.13
CA VAL A 84 10.11 9.04 7.35
C VAL A 84 8.83 9.85 7.16
N MET A 85 7.86 9.28 6.46
CA MET A 85 6.51 9.82 6.36
C MET A 85 5.55 8.91 7.10
N GLN A 86 4.72 9.47 7.96
CA GLN A 86 3.68 8.75 8.70
C GLN A 86 2.38 8.78 7.89
N TYR A 87 1.72 7.63 7.80
CA TYR A 87 0.38 7.54 7.24
C TYR A 87 -0.53 6.75 8.17
N CYS A 88 -1.79 7.17 8.27
CA CYS A 88 -2.86 6.40 8.87
C CYS A 88 -3.84 6.00 7.79
N TYR A 89 -4.08 4.71 7.65
CA TYR A 89 -5.25 4.22 6.94
C TYR A 89 -6.40 4.07 7.91
N MET A 90 -7.56 4.63 7.58
CA MET A 90 -8.80 4.48 8.34
C MET A 90 -9.99 4.79 7.44
N ASP A 91 -11.09 4.06 7.59
CA ASP A 91 -12.35 4.29 6.89
C ASP A 91 -12.24 4.39 5.36
N GLY A 92 -11.31 3.63 4.76
CA GLY A 92 -11.11 3.66 3.32
C GLY A 92 -10.37 4.88 2.79
N GLU A 93 -9.77 5.69 3.68
CA GLU A 93 -8.90 6.81 3.36
C GLU A 93 -7.47 6.52 3.82
N LEU A 94 -6.50 7.11 3.11
CA LEU A 94 -5.12 7.18 3.58
C LEU A 94 -4.84 8.63 3.98
N ARG A 95 -4.39 8.87 5.21
CA ARG A 95 -4.09 10.20 5.73
C ARG A 95 -2.60 10.31 6.01
N GLN A 96 -1.95 11.35 5.52
CA GLN A 96 -0.58 11.67 5.92
C GLN A 96 -0.63 12.44 7.24
N ILE A 97 0.20 12.00 8.18
CA ILE A 97 0.26 12.54 9.53
C ILE A 97 1.62 13.22 9.75
N ASP A 98 1.62 14.36 10.44
CA ASP A 98 2.84 15.05 10.88
C ASP A 98 3.35 14.51 12.22
N ASP A 99 4.54 14.92 12.64
CA ASP A 99 5.16 14.44 13.89
C ASP A 99 4.33 14.78 15.15
N ASP A 100 3.47 15.80 15.09
CA ASP A 100 2.56 16.20 16.18
C ASP A 100 1.21 15.45 16.16
N GLY A 101 0.99 14.56 15.19
CA GLY A 101 -0.24 13.80 15.01
C GLY A 101 -1.31 14.51 14.18
N SER A 102 -1.05 15.73 13.69
CA SER A 102 -1.98 16.44 12.81
C SER A 102 -2.07 15.81 11.42
N VAL A 103 -3.24 15.89 10.80
CA VAL A 103 -3.44 15.41 9.42
C VAL A 103 -2.99 16.49 8.44
N ILE A 104 -1.98 16.16 7.64
CA ILE A 104 -1.45 17.05 6.59
C ILE A 104 -2.29 16.93 5.32
N ASN A 105 -2.54 15.69 4.87
CA ASN A 105 -3.26 15.41 3.64
C ASN A 105 -4.15 14.18 3.82
N THR A 106 -5.31 14.18 3.16
CA THR A 106 -6.20 13.01 3.04
C THR A 106 -6.26 12.57 1.59
N TYR A 107 -5.92 11.32 1.35
CA TYR A 107 -5.91 10.70 0.03
C TYR A 107 -7.08 9.73 -0.10
N CYS A 108 -7.81 9.85 -1.20
CA CYS A 108 -8.90 8.95 -1.56
C CYS A 108 -8.35 7.79 -2.39
N LYS A 109 -8.97 6.60 -2.29
CA LYS A 109 -8.59 5.46 -3.13
C LYS A 109 -8.85 5.80 -4.60
N GLY A 110 -7.81 5.69 -5.43
CA GLY A 110 -7.79 6.19 -6.80
C GLY A 110 -7.87 5.13 -7.89
#